data_AF-Q4SZA1-F1
#
_entry.id   AF-Q4SZA1-F1
#
_cell.length_a   1.000
_cell.length_b   1.000
_cell.length_c   1.000
_cell.angle_alpha   90.00
_cell.angle_beta   90.00
_cell.angle_gamma   90.00
#
_symmetry.space_group_name_H-M   'P 1'
#
loop_
_entity.id
_entity.type
_entity.pdbx_description
1 polymer ?
#
loop_
_entity_poly.entity_id
_entity_poly.type
_entity_poly.pdbx_seq_one_letter_code
_entity_poly.pdbx_strand_id
1 'polypeptide(L)'
;NLGPSVLAGVAVMVMLIPLNAVIAMKTRAFQVEQMQYKDSRIKLMNEILNGIKVLKLYAWENSFRDKVLAIRQKELNVLRKMAYLGALSTMAWTSAPFLVALTTFAVYVRVDENNILDAEKAFVSLSLFNILRFPLNMLPQVISSMVQANVSLKRIQAFLSHDELDPNTIDRKNTAQG
;
A
#
# COMPACT_ATOMS: atom_id res chain seq x y z
N ASN A 1 22.95 22.81 18.30
CA ASN A 1 22.49 22.68 16.90
C ASN A 1 23.52 21.90 16.10
N LEU A 2 23.21 20.69 15.60
CA LEU A 2 24.17 19.77 14.93
C LEU A 2 24.71 20.26 13.57
N GLY A 3 24.45 21.51 13.20
CA GLY A 3 24.98 22.13 12.00
C GLY A 3 24.70 21.32 10.73
N PRO A 4 25.64 21.29 9.76
CA PRO A 4 25.49 20.55 8.50
C PRO A 4 25.24 19.04 8.65
N SER A 5 25.52 18.45 9.81
CA SER A 5 25.40 17.00 10.05
C SER A 5 23.95 16.50 9.98
N VAL A 6 22.97 17.37 10.20
CA VAL A 6 21.53 17.06 10.06
C VAL A 6 21.18 16.68 8.62
N LEU A 7 21.92 17.19 7.62
CA LEU A 7 21.72 16.85 6.21
C LEU A 7 21.97 15.37 5.93
N ALA A 8 22.88 14.72 6.68
CA ALA A 8 23.11 13.29 6.56
C ALA A 8 21.88 12.48 7.02
N GLY A 9 21.25 12.86 8.14
CA GLY A 9 20.01 12.27 8.60
C GLY A 9 18.85 12.47 7.63
N VAL A 10 18.72 13.68 7.06
CA VAL A 10 17.73 13.98 6.02
C VAL A 10 17.98 13.15 4.75
N ALA A 11 19.23 12.98 4.33
CA ALA A 11 19.56 12.15 3.17
C ALA A 11 19.13 10.68 3.37
N VAL A 12 19.31 10.13 4.58
CA VAL A 12 18.81 8.79 4.93
C VAL A 12 17.27 8.75 4.87
N MET A 13 16.58 9.76 5.40
CA MET A 13 15.12 9.83 5.32
C MET A 13 14.62 9.90 3.87
N VAL A 14 15.28 10.69 3.01
CA VAL A 14 14.94 10.77 1.59
C VAL A 14 15.21 9.45 0.88
N MET A 15 16.29 8.72 1.23
CA MET A 15 16.60 7.40 0.68
C MET A 15 15.56 6.32 1.07
N LEU A 16 14.87 6.47 2.20
CA LEU A 16 13.78 5.57 2.59
C LEU A 16 12.54 5.72 1.69
N ILE A 17 12.35 6.87 1.04
CA ILE A 17 11.21 7.11 0.14
C ILE A 17 11.22 6.16 -1.08
N PRO A 18 12.29 6.08 -1.91
CA PRO A 18 12.34 5.16 -3.04
C PRO A 18 12.33 3.69 -2.58
N LEU A 19 12.94 3.37 -1.43
CA LEU A 19 12.86 2.03 -0.85
C LEU A 19 11.41 1.62 -0.58
N ASN A 20 10.62 2.49 0.05
CA ASN A 20 9.19 2.26 0.28
C ASN A 20 8.41 2.13 -1.04
N ALA A 21 8.73 2.94 -2.05
CA ALA A 21 8.09 2.86 -3.37
C ALA A 21 8.33 1.49 -4.04
N VAL A 22 9.57 1.00 -4.03
CA VAL A 22 9.92 -0.32 -4.58
C VAL A 22 9.22 -1.44 -3.83
N ILE A 23 9.17 -1.38 -2.49
CA ILE A 23 8.44 -2.33 -1.67
C ILE A 23 6.95 -2.33 -2.04
N ALA A 24 6.33 -1.15 -2.15
CA ALA A 24 4.92 -1.01 -2.52
C ALA A 24 4.63 -1.61 -3.90
N MET A 25 5.50 -1.36 -4.89
CA MET A 25 5.37 -1.95 -6.23
C MET A 25 5.45 -3.48 -6.20
N LYS A 26 6.42 -4.05 -5.45
CA LYS A 26 6.55 -5.51 -5.30
C LYS A 26 5.37 -6.13 -4.56
N THR A 27 4.89 -5.49 -3.51
CA THR A 27 3.68 -5.91 -2.78
C THR A 27 2.48 -5.95 -3.71
N ARG A 28 2.27 -4.91 -4.53
CA ARG A 28 1.19 -4.88 -5.51
C ARG A 28 1.30 -6.01 -6.54
N ALA A 29 2.50 -6.28 -7.04
CA ALA A 29 2.72 -7.37 -7.99
C ALA A 29 2.35 -8.75 -7.39
N PHE A 30 2.83 -9.03 -6.17
CA PHE A 30 2.46 -10.27 -5.48
C PHE A 30 0.98 -10.33 -5.12
N GLN A 31 0.33 -9.20 -4.83
CA GLN A 31 -1.11 -9.16 -4.54
C GLN A 31 -1.93 -9.57 -5.76
N VAL A 32 -1.55 -9.09 -6.95
CA VAL A 32 -2.18 -9.49 -8.22
C VAL A 32 -1.96 -10.98 -8.48
N GLU A 33 -0.74 -11.48 -8.30
CA GLU A 33 -0.43 -12.90 -8.47
C GLU A 33 -1.24 -13.78 -7.49
N GLN A 34 -1.36 -13.37 -6.22
CA GLN A 34 -2.16 -14.06 -5.22
C GLN A 34 -3.65 -14.10 -5.62
N MET A 35 -4.20 -12.99 -6.13
CA MET A 35 -5.60 -12.92 -6.56
C MET A 35 -5.89 -13.92 -7.68
N GLN A 36 -4.99 -14.11 -8.64
CA GLN A 36 -5.17 -15.10 -9.71
C GLN A 36 -5.33 -16.54 -9.18
N TYR A 37 -4.51 -16.94 -8.20
CA TYR A 37 -4.64 -18.26 -7.57
C TYR A 37 -5.89 -18.37 -6.71
N LYS A 38 -6.23 -17.31 -5.97
CA LYS A 38 -7.44 -17.25 -5.14
C LYS A 38 -8.70 -17.38 -5.99
N ASP A 39 -8.78 -16.67 -7.11
CA ASP A 39 -9.92 -16.72 -8.03
C ASP A 39 -10.06 -18.10 -8.68
N SER A 40 -8.94 -18.69 -9.10
CA SER A 40 -8.92 -20.07 -9.62
C SER A 40 -9.42 -21.09 -8.59
N ARG A 41 -9.01 -20.94 -7.32
CA ARG A 41 -9.48 -21.79 -6.21
C ARG A 41 -10.98 -21.62 -5.98
N ILE A 42 -11.48 -20.39 -5.96
CA ILE A 42 -12.91 -20.09 -5.75
C ILE A 42 -13.74 -20.65 -6.91
N LYS A 43 -13.27 -20.50 -8.14
CA LYS A 43 -13.92 -21.08 -9.32
C LYS A 43 -14.05 -22.60 -9.21
N LEU A 44 -12.95 -23.30 -8.89
CA LEU A 44 -12.97 -24.75 -8.72
C LEU A 44 -13.90 -25.18 -7.57
N MET A 45 -13.91 -24.43 -6.45
CA MET A 45 -14.84 -24.69 -5.35
C MET A 45 -16.31 -24.57 -5.80
N ASN A 46 -16.64 -23.56 -6.62
CA ASN A 46 -18.00 -23.41 -7.15
C ASN A 46 -18.39 -24.60 -8.06
N GLU A 47 -17.47 -25.08 -8.91
CA GLU A 47 -17.70 -26.27 -9.75
C GLU A 47 -17.96 -27.52 -8.90
N ILE A 48 -17.19 -27.73 -7.83
CA ILE A 48 -17.36 -28.83 -6.88
C ILE A 48 -18.74 -28.76 -6.21
N LEU A 49 -19.16 -27.58 -5.74
CA LEU A 49 -20.44 -27.40 -5.04
C LEU A 49 -21.63 -27.64 -5.97
N ASN A 50 -21.57 -27.13 -7.20
CA ASN A 50 -22.60 -27.35 -8.22
C ASN A 50 -22.68 -28.84 -8.63
N GLY A 51 -21.55 -29.54 -8.66
CA GLY A 51 -21.44 -30.95 -9.06
C GLY A 51 -21.43 -31.98 -7.93
N ILE A 52 -21.73 -31.59 -6.68
CA ILE A 52 -21.37 -32.40 -5.50
C ILE A 52 -21.98 -33.81 -5.49
N LYS A 53 -23.22 -33.97 -5.96
CA LYS A 53 -23.90 -35.28 -6.02
C LYS A 53 -23.15 -36.27 -6.93
N VAL A 54 -22.66 -35.80 -8.07
CA VAL A 54 -21.90 -36.63 -9.03
C VAL A 54 -20.55 -37.01 -8.43
N LEU A 55 -19.85 -36.06 -7.81
CA LEU A 55 -18.56 -36.34 -7.16
C LEU A 55 -18.69 -37.40 -6.06
N LYS A 56 -19.77 -37.36 -5.26
CA LYS A 56 -20.06 -38.36 -4.23
C LYS A 56 -20.35 -39.74 -4.83
N LEU A 57 -21.17 -39.79 -5.89
CA LEU A 57 -21.56 -41.04 -6.56
C LEU A 57 -20.33 -41.82 -7.08
N TYR A 58 -19.33 -41.11 -7.59
CA TYR A 58 -18.08 -41.68 -8.11
C TYR A 58 -16.92 -41.70 -7.11
N ALA A 59 -17.14 -41.30 -5.85
CA ALA A 59 -16.10 -41.18 -4.82
C ALA A 59 -14.87 -40.32 -5.25
N TRP A 60 -15.08 -39.30 -6.08
CA TRP A 60 -14.02 -38.42 -6.61
C TRP A 60 -13.61 -37.28 -5.67
N GLU A 61 -14.17 -37.24 -4.47
CA GLU A 61 -13.97 -36.18 -3.47
C GLU A 61 -12.48 -35.94 -3.16
N ASN A 62 -11.71 -37.02 -2.98
CA ASN A 62 -10.28 -36.94 -2.68
C ASN A 62 -9.47 -36.36 -3.86
N SER A 63 -9.78 -36.76 -5.10
CA SER A 63 -9.09 -36.23 -6.29
C SER A 63 -9.33 -34.72 -6.46
N PHE A 64 -10.57 -34.26 -6.24
CA PHE A 64 -10.88 -32.84 -6.29
C PHE A 64 -10.28 -32.06 -5.11
N ARG A 65 -10.22 -32.66 -3.92
CA ARG A 65 -9.50 -32.10 -2.77
C ARG A 65 -8.03 -31.84 -3.11
N ASP A 66 -7.35 -32.81 -3.72
CA ASP A 66 -5.93 -32.67 -4.07
C ASP A 66 -5.72 -31.56 -5.12
N LYS A 67 -6.63 -31.41 -6.09
CA LYS A 67 -6.61 -30.28 -7.03
C LYS A 67 -6.74 -28.93 -6.33
N VAL A 68 -7.67 -28.80 -5.37
CA VAL A 68 -7.84 -27.57 -4.58
C VAL A 68 -6.58 -27.29 -3.75
N LEU A 69 -6.01 -28.31 -3.11
CA LEU A 69 -4.78 -28.19 -2.32
C LEU A 69 -3.57 -27.79 -3.17
N ALA A 70 -3.46 -28.29 -4.40
CA ALA A 70 -2.41 -27.88 -5.33
C ALA A 70 -2.47 -26.38 -5.65
N ILE A 71 -3.68 -25.82 -5.87
CA ILE A 71 -3.87 -24.38 -6.06
C ILE A 71 -3.57 -23.62 -4.77
N ARG A 72 -4.04 -24.13 -3.62
CA ARG A 72 -3.79 -23.54 -2.30
C ARG A 72 -2.30 -23.44 -2.00
N GLN A 73 -1.50 -24.44 -2.37
CA GLN A 73 -0.06 -24.40 -2.16
C GLN A 73 0.62 -23.27 -2.95
N LYS A 74 0.16 -23.01 -4.18
CA LYS A 74 0.63 -21.88 -4.99
C LYS A 74 0.24 -20.54 -4.36
N GLU A 75 -1.02 -20.40 -3.92
CA GLU A 75 -1.50 -19.21 -3.20
C GLU A 75 -0.66 -18.94 -1.93
N LEU A 76 -0.39 -19.99 -1.14
CA LEU A 76 0.41 -19.89 0.09
C LEU A 76 1.87 -19.52 -0.19
N ASN A 77 2.46 -19.99 -1.28
CA ASN A 77 3.82 -19.61 -1.65
C ASN A 77 3.93 -18.11 -1.97
N VAL A 78 2.94 -17.54 -2.67
CA VAL A 78 2.89 -16.08 -2.91
C VAL A 78 2.66 -15.33 -1.60
N LEU A 79 1.71 -15.80 -0.78
CA LEU A 79 1.43 -15.18 0.52
C LEU A 79 2.66 -15.17 1.43
N ARG A 80 3.47 -16.24 1.41
CA ARG A 80 4.75 -16.31 2.14
C ARG A 80 5.75 -15.27 1.65
N LYS A 81 5.89 -15.08 0.32
CA LYS A 81 6.75 -14.01 -0.23
C LYS A 81 6.28 -12.62 0.23
N MET A 82 4.97 -12.39 0.23
CA MET A 82 4.38 -11.14 0.73
C MET A 82 4.64 -10.93 2.23
N ALA A 83 4.54 -11.99 3.03
CA ALA A 83 4.84 -11.94 4.45
C ALA A 83 6.31 -11.59 4.71
N TYR A 84 7.26 -12.20 3.98
CA TYR A 84 8.67 -11.83 4.10
C TYR A 84 8.95 -10.38 3.69
N LEU A 85 8.33 -9.93 2.59
CA LEU A 85 8.45 -8.54 2.15
C LEU A 85 7.86 -7.56 3.18
N GLY A 86 6.70 -7.90 3.76
CA GLY A 86 6.05 -7.11 4.81
C GLY A 86 6.85 -7.07 6.11
N ALA A 87 7.48 -8.19 6.50
CA ALA A 87 8.39 -8.24 7.64
C ALA A 87 9.63 -7.36 7.43
N LEU A 88 10.25 -7.45 6.25
CA LEU A 88 11.40 -6.60 5.88
C LEU A 88 11.02 -5.11 5.88
N SER A 89 9.84 -4.76 5.35
CA SER A 89 9.34 -3.40 5.34
C SER A 89 9.09 -2.88 6.76
N THR A 90 8.47 -3.69 7.62
CA THR A 90 8.25 -3.34 9.03
C THR A 90 9.58 -3.15 9.76
N MET A 91 10.55 -4.04 9.55
CA MET A 91 11.87 -3.95 10.16
C MET A 91 12.65 -2.70 9.69
N ALA A 92 12.60 -2.38 8.40
CA ALA A 92 13.17 -1.14 7.87
C ALA A 92 12.52 0.09 8.52
N TRP A 93 11.21 0.04 8.75
CA TRP A 93 10.52 1.14 9.41
C TRP A 93 10.83 1.27 10.89
N THR A 94 10.88 0.18 11.64
CA THR A 94 11.18 0.23 13.07
C THR A 94 12.63 0.64 13.34
N SER A 95 13.56 0.26 12.45
CA SER A 95 15.00 0.59 12.56
C SER A 95 15.38 1.96 11.96
N ALA A 96 14.54 2.56 11.12
CA ALA A 96 14.79 3.88 10.52
C ALA A 96 15.28 4.98 11.49
N PRO A 97 14.66 5.24 12.67
CA PRO A 97 15.09 6.33 13.55
C PRO A 97 16.46 6.04 14.17
N PHE A 98 16.78 4.76 14.42
CA PHE A 98 18.09 4.34 14.86
C PHE A 98 19.15 4.59 13.78
N LEU A 99 18.86 4.23 12.52
CA LEU A 99 19.77 4.48 11.40
C LEU A 99 20.01 5.96 11.16
N VAL A 100 18.96 6.79 11.24
CA VAL A 100 19.07 8.26 11.12
C VAL A 100 19.91 8.84 12.25
N ALA A 101 19.67 8.44 13.50
CA ALA A 101 20.44 8.92 14.64
C ALA A 101 21.91 8.49 14.54
N LEU A 102 22.16 7.21 14.22
CA LEU A 102 23.50 6.66 14.07
C LEU A 102 24.30 7.39 12.98
N THR A 103 23.70 7.58 11.80
CA THR A 103 24.37 8.29 10.68
C THR A 103 24.61 9.76 11.01
N THR A 104 23.65 10.45 11.63
CA THR A 104 23.80 11.85 12.02
C THR A 104 24.91 12.02 13.07
N PHE A 105 24.94 11.17 14.10
CA PHE A 105 25.97 11.25 15.14
C PHE A 105 27.35 10.81 14.63
N ALA A 106 27.42 9.78 13.77
CA ALA A 106 28.67 9.35 13.16
C ALA A 106 29.29 10.45 12.29
N VAL A 107 28.47 11.18 11.53
CA VAL A 107 28.93 12.34 10.75
C VAL A 107 29.31 13.51 11.66
N TYR A 108 28.51 13.79 12.70
CA TYR A 108 28.77 14.89 13.64
C TYR A 108 30.13 14.77 14.35
N VAL A 109 30.49 13.57 14.81
CA VAL A 109 31.77 13.29 15.46
C VAL A 109 32.94 13.29 14.46
N ARG A 110 32.70 12.91 13.20
CA ARG A 110 33.75 12.79 12.19
C ARG A 110 34.09 14.11 11.48
N VAL A 111 33.19 15.07 11.46
CA VAL A 111 33.37 16.36 10.76
C VAL A 111 34.25 17.34 11.53
N ASP A 112 34.25 17.30 12.86
CA ASP A 112 35.09 18.19 13.68
C ASP A 112 35.46 17.47 14.99
N GLU A 113 36.75 17.42 15.32
CA GLU A 113 37.25 16.80 16.57
C GLU A 113 36.79 17.58 17.82
N ASN A 114 36.38 18.85 17.67
CA ASN A 114 35.87 19.67 18.77
C ASN A 114 34.36 19.48 19.02
N ASN A 115 33.66 18.70 18.19
CA ASN A 115 32.23 18.44 18.35
C ASN A 115 31.97 17.39 19.43
N ILE A 116 31.82 17.85 20.67
CA ILE A 116 31.41 16.98 21.80
C ILE A 116 29.92 16.67 21.68
N LEU A 117 29.62 15.38 21.50
CA LEU A 117 28.27 14.83 21.50
C LEU A 117 27.74 14.77 22.94
N ASP A 118 27.09 15.83 23.38
CA ASP A 118 26.44 15.90 24.68
C ASP A 118 25.08 15.15 24.67
N ALA A 119 24.70 14.58 25.81
CA ALA A 119 23.46 13.86 25.99
C ALA A 119 22.25 14.74 25.64
N GLU A 120 22.26 16.01 26.05
CA GLU A 120 21.22 16.98 25.71
C GLU A 120 21.03 17.11 24.19
N LYS A 121 22.12 17.29 23.44
CA LYS A 121 22.09 17.41 21.98
C LYS A 121 21.57 16.14 21.31
N ALA A 122 21.95 14.96 21.83
CA ALA A 122 21.52 13.68 21.29
C ALA A 122 20.02 13.44 21.50
N PHE A 123 19.50 13.65 22.72
CA PHE A 123 18.09 13.44 23.03
C PHE A 123 17.17 14.46 22.34
N VAL A 124 17.57 15.73 22.26
CA VAL A 124 16.80 16.76 21.54
C VAL A 124 16.72 16.42 20.05
N SER A 125 17.82 15.98 19.44
CA SER A 125 17.85 15.64 18.00
C SER A 125 17.02 14.40 17.67
N LEU A 126 17.11 13.37 18.51
CA LEU A 126 16.30 12.16 18.35
C LEU A 126 14.80 12.48 18.42
N SER A 127 14.42 13.37 19.35
CA SER A 127 13.04 13.82 19.52
C SER A 127 12.56 14.59 18.27
N LEU A 128 13.38 15.50 17.74
CA LEU A 128 13.07 16.24 16.52
C LEU A 128 12.94 15.34 15.29
N PHE A 129 13.82 14.34 15.14
CA PHE A 129 13.72 13.38 14.04
C PHE A 129 12.45 12.53 14.12
N ASN A 130 12.04 12.12 15.32
CA ASN A 130 10.81 11.37 15.52
C ASN A 130 9.56 12.20 15.16
N ILE A 131 9.54 13.49 15.49
CA ILE A 131 8.42 14.39 15.12
C ILE A 131 8.40 14.63 13.60
N LEU A 132 9.56 14.88 12.98
CA LEU A 132 9.66 15.17 11.54
C LEU A 132 9.26 13.97 10.65
N ARG A 133 9.36 12.76 11.20
CA ARG A 133 9.03 11.52 10.48
C ARG A 133 7.57 11.45 10.05
N PHE A 134 6.63 11.91 10.87
CA PHE A 134 5.21 11.85 10.54
C PHE A 134 4.86 12.72 9.31
N PRO A 135 5.21 14.02 9.27
CA PRO A 135 4.99 14.86 8.08
C PRO A 135 5.65 14.32 6.81
N LEU A 136 6.89 13.82 6.89
CA LEU A 136 7.61 13.28 5.73
C LEU A 136 6.94 12.03 5.13
N ASN A 137 6.33 11.19 5.99
CA ASN A 137 5.57 10.02 5.54
C ASN A 137 4.20 10.39 4.99
N MET A 138 3.58 11.41 5.56
CA MET A 138 2.24 11.86 5.16
C MET A 138 2.26 12.63 3.83
N LEU A 139 3.34 13.38 3.54
CA LEU A 139 3.47 14.21 2.34
C LEU A 139 3.19 13.45 1.02
N PRO A 140 3.83 12.29 0.73
CA PRO A 140 3.52 11.53 -0.48
C PRO A 140 2.07 11.04 -0.55
N GLN A 141 1.47 10.70 0.60
CA GLN A 141 0.07 10.27 0.67
C GLN A 141 -0.87 11.42 0.34
N VAL A 142 -0.62 12.61 0.90
CA VAL A 142 -1.42 13.81 0.62
C VAL A 142 -1.33 14.19 -0.85
N ILE A 143 -0.13 14.16 -1.45
CA ILE A 143 0.04 14.41 -2.89
C ILE A 143 -0.78 13.41 -3.72
N SER A 144 -0.71 12.12 -3.38
CA SER A 144 -1.47 11.08 -4.07
C SER A 144 -2.99 11.28 -3.94
N SER A 145 -3.46 11.61 -2.74
CA SER A 145 -4.87 11.93 -2.47
C SER A 145 -5.34 13.15 -3.24
N MET A 146 -4.49 14.17 -3.37
CA MET A 146 -4.81 15.38 -4.14
C MET A 146 -4.92 15.08 -5.64
N VAL A 147 -4.06 14.22 -6.19
CA VAL A 147 -4.17 13.73 -7.58
C VAL A 147 -5.47 12.96 -7.77
N GLN A 148 -5.81 12.04 -6.87
CA GLN A 148 -7.05 11.27 -6.94
C GLN A 148 -8.30 12.15 -6.80
N ALA A 149 -8.25 13.16 -5.93
CA ALA A 149 -9.31 14.14 -5.76
C ALA A 149 -9.51 14.95 -7.04
N ASN A 150 -8.43 15.41 -7.69
CA ASN A 150 -8.50 16.16 -8.95
C ASN A 150 -9.14 15.33 -10.08
N VAL A 151 -8.74 14.07 -10.24
CA VAL A 151 -9.37 13.17 -11.23
C VAL A 151 -10.85 12.93 -10.91
N SER A 152 -11.21 12.83 -9.63
CA SER A 152 -12.60 12.67 -9.20
C SER A 152 -13.44 13.92 -9.48
N LEU A 153 -12.90 15.10 -9.19
CA LEU A 153 -13.55 16.38 -9.49
C LEU A 153 -13.81 16.56 -10.99
N LYS A 154 -12.85 16.18 -11.85
CA LYS A 154 -13.06 16.21 -13.31
C LYS A 154 -14.24 15.34 -13.75
N ARG A 155 -14.43 14.16 -13.16
CA ARG A 155 -15.58 13.29 -13.48
C ARG A 155 -16.90 13.90 -13.03
N ILE A 156 -16.94 14.48 -11.82
CA ILE A 156 -18.13 15.16 -11.30
C ILE A 156 -18.48 16.35 -12.18
N GLN A 157 -17.48 17.17 -12.54
CA GLN A 157 -17.66 18.31 -13.43
C GLN A 157 -18.23 17.86 -14.78
N ALA A 158 -17.67 16.82 -15.38
CA ALA A 158 -18.17 16.28 -16.64
C ALA A 158 -19.62 15.81 -16.53
N PHE A 159 -20.01 15.14 -15.43
CA PHE A 159 -21.38 14.70 -15.19
C PHE A 159 -22.35 15.88 -15.02
N LEU A 160 -21.97 16.87 -14.22
CA LEU A 160 -22.81 18.07 -13.97
C LEU A 160 -22.90 18.99 -15.19
N SER A 161 -21.95 18.91 -16.13
CA SER A 161 -21.96 19.66 -17.38
C SER A 161 -22.57 18.90 -18.55
N HIS A 162 -23.22 17.76 -18.33
CA HIS A 162 -24.02 17.12 -19.37
C HIS A 162 -25.28 17.95 -19.63
N ASP A 163 -25.70 18.00 -20.89
CA ASP A 163 -26.94 18.65 -21.28
C ASP A 163 -28.12 18.03 -20.51
N GLU A 164 -28.88 18.88 -19.81
CA GLU A 164 -30.14 18.47 -19.21
C GLU A 164 -31.20 18.28 -20.30
N LEU A 165 -32.11 17.33 -20.09
CA LEU A 165 -33.25 17.11 -20.99
C LEU A 165 -34.07 18.40 -21.11
N ASP A 166 -34.24 18.89 -22.34
CA ASP A 166 -35.04 20.09 -22.62
C ASP A 166 -36.47 19.89 -22.07
N PRO A 167 -36.91 20.72 -21.09
CA PRO A 167 -38.24 20.63 -20.48
C PRO A 167 -39.38 20.68 -21.50
N ASN A 168 -39.13 21.26 -22.69
CA ASN A 168 -40.13 21.44 -23.74
C ASN A 168 -40.30 20.20 -24.63
N THR A 169 -39.45 19.18 -24.50
CA THR A 169 -39.57 17.93 -25.30
C THR A 169 -40.52 16.92 -24.64
N ILE A 170 -40.94 17.18 -23.39
CA ILE A 170 -41.85 16.32 -22.65
C ILE A 170 -43.29 16.78 -22.94
N ASP A 171 -43.98 16.13 -23.89
CA ASP A 171 -45.42 16.26 -24.06
C ASP A 171 -46.12 15.68 -22.83
N ARG A 172 -46.27 16.48 -21.76
CA ARG A 172 -47.20 16.21 -20.66
C ARG A 172 -48.61 16.48 -21.17
N LYS A 173 -49.07 15.71 -22.15
CA LYS A 173 -50.50 15.58 -22.40
C LYS A 173 -51.11 14.95 -21.16
N ASN A 174 -51.74 15.84 -20.40
CA ASN A 174 -52.62 15.52 -19.30
C ASN A 174 -53.67 14.54 -19.83
N THR A 175 -53.49 13.23 -19.60
CA THR A 175 -54.57 12.25 -19.67
C THR A 175 -55.48 12.48 -18.48
N ALA A 176 -56.25 13.58 -18.57
CA ALA A 176 -57.48 13.78 -17.82
C ALA A 176 -58.60 13.88 -18.86
N GLN A 177 -58.92 12.74 -19.47
CA GLN A 177 -60.24 12.45 -19.99
C GLN A 177 -60.87 11.45 -19.04
N GLY A 178 -61.97 11.88 -18.40
CA GLY A 178 -62.74 11.15 -17.41
C GLY A 178 -63.66 12.12 -16.69
#